data_AF-A0AAD0AZP5-F1
#
_entry.id   AF-A0AAD0AZP5-F1
#
_cell.length_a   1.000
_cell.length_b   1.000
_cell.length_c   1.000
_cell.angle_alpha   90.00
_cell.angle_beta   90.00
_cell.angle_gamma   90.00
#
_symmetry.space_group_name_H-M   'P 1'
#
loop_
_entity.id
_entity.type
_entity.pdbx_description
1 polymer ?
#
loop_
_entity_poly.entity_id
_entity_poly.type
_entity_poly.pdbx_seq_one_letter_code
_entity_poly.pdbx_strand_id
1 'polypeptide(L)'
;MKKNKNDEATGVGSPSTEAVCTMFTNAFWINALWLTDANSDFLIESFVKTRPPALMGREGAEALLRKFSKIEILSWGDYNKLIIHSSHEYLMFTKRLSNLGAEQILRLTEINFGASVRFSATLPVLECYLRYRAQGQSVLSFEWTGGADYGFYDTKDSTVETAAPPEYIEYYDQRKKIDIAIMPRPESAKLQDLYIYMIPDENRSVRHFIFQQRPVAYDSLVSGVQQPIALAPASDAALFGYFPEKNFPEMGAGRAPVDSTFVGDLVTPPGSTELVGVMDDGESIFVGYRSVDKKSLKPAESAISAVTYKISPYSQVFHAGDAKERLGFVYLPMPGVNWSVTGDAGGTLVKEGTDHFYVPALKPPGVAFSVPGETLIPAATRASFPRVPARTDVLTAAGDGMSDSVSFVTTFVYPTHFIRFTLAGNALQLNCWYFNLDMEETAVPAEDVEWHILAGNGVVSAQGVFTPASTAPSDVTVVMALDTRNVVEWRFAVTIIPLPLLSAYDALRLQQA
;
A
#
# COMPACT_ATOMS: atom_id res chain seq x y z
N MET A 1 -84.66 -3.52 47.05
CA MET A 1 -84.21 -3.84 45.68
C MET A 1 -82.75 -3.43 45.53
N LYS A 2 -81.89 -4.43 45.26
CA LYS A 2 -80.68 -4.45 44.41
C LYS A 2 -79.58 -3.38 44.57
N LYS A 3 -78.31 -3.65 44.30
CA LYS A 3 -77.40 -4.83 44.41
C LYS A 3 -76.03 -4.24 44.02
N ASN A 4 -74.98 -4.72 44.67
CA ASN A 4 -73.58 -4.39 44.44
C ASN A 4 -73.04 -4.82 43.06
N LYS A 5 -72.02 -4.07 42.62
CA LYS A 5 -70.77 -4.42 41.90
C LYS A 5 -70.75 -5.61 40.92
N ASN A 6 -70.48 -5.26 39.67
CA ASN A 6 -69.65 -5.88 38.61
C ASN A 6 -68.98 -4.68 37.89
N ASP A 7 -67.90 -4.68 37.13
CA ASP A 7 -66.72 -5.51 36.85
C ASP A 7 -65.75 -4.58 36.07
N GLU A 8 -64.45 -4.90 36.14
CA GLU A 8 -63.36 -4.63 35.19
C GLU A 8 -63.33 -3.34 34.32
N ALA A 9 -62.28 -2.53 34.53
CA ALA A 9 -61.68 -1.71 33.48
C ALA A 9 -60.15 -1.84 33.57
N THR A 10 -59.59 -2.49 32.55
CA THR A 10 -58.16 -2.62 32.23
C THR A 10 -57.56 -1.28 31.87
N GLY A 11 -56.52 -0.86 32.60
CA GLY A 11 -55.70 0.29 32.25
C GLY A 11 -54.64 -0.10 31.22
N VAL A 12 -54.83 0.30 29.97
CA VAL A 12 -53.78 0.33 28.93
C VAL A 12 -53.04 1.65 29.08
N GLY A 13 -51.87 1.62 29.70
CA GLY A 13 -50.89 2.71 29.65
C GLY A 13 -49.88 2.41 28.55
N SER A 14 -49.93 3.18 27.47
CA SER A 14 -48.95 3.21 26.38
C SER A 14 -47.55 3.48 26.95
N PRO A 15 -46.50 2.72 26.59
CA PRO A 15 -45.14 3.08 26.97
C PRO A 15 -44.73 4.35 26.20
N SER A 16 -44.17 5.30 26.95
CA SER A 16 -43.66 6.57 26.45
C SER A 16 -42.58 6.37 25.38
N THR A 17 -42.58 7.28 24.41
CA THR A 17 -41.68 7.34 23.25
C THR A 17 -40.18 7.43 23.63
N GLU A 18 -39.86 7.67 24.90
CA GLU A 18 -38.49 7.59 25.42
C GLU A 18 -38.01 6.15 25.66
N ALA A 19 -38.90 5.19 25.92
CA ALA A 19 -38.51 3.78 26.14
C ALA A 19 -38.25 2.99 24.84
N VAL A 20 -38.66 3.52 23.69
CA VAL A 20 -38.45 2.90 22.36
C VAL A 20 -37.22 3.48 21.64
N CYS A 21 -36.74 4.65 22.04
CA CYS A 21 -35.54 5.28 21.48
C CYS A 21 -34.21 4.91 22.19
N THR A 22 -34.23 4.06 23.23
CA THR A 22 -33.01 3.68 23.98
C THR A 22 -32.60 2.21 23.83
N MET A 23 -33.26 1.43 22.97
CA MET A 23 -32.91 0.01 22.76
C MET A 23 -31.98 -0.28 21.57
N PHE A 24 -31.55 0.72 20.79
CA PHE A 24 -30.74 0.49 19.58
C PHE A 24 -29.45 1.31 19.44
N THR A 25 -28.93 1.91 20.52
CA THR A 25 -27.75 2.80 20.43
C THR A 25 -26.53 2.39 21.25
N ASN A 26 -26.46 1.17 21.78
CA ASN A 26 -25.25 0.65 22.42
C ASN A 26 -24.96 -0.81 22.05
N ALA A 27 -24.83 -1.10 20.76
CA ALA A 27 -23.95 -2.19 20.34
C ALA A 27 -22.51 -1.66 20.49
N PHE A 28 -21.91 -1.84 21.66
CA PHE A 28 -20.50 -1.51 21.86
C PHE A 28 -19.68 -2.41 20.94
N TRP A 29 -19.18 -1.84 19.84
CA TRP A 29 -18.13 -2.45 19.04
C TRP A 29 -16.91 -2.62 19.92
N ILE A 30 -16.43 -3.84 20.06
CA ILE A 30 -15.19 -4.08 20.78
C ILE A 30 -14.09 -3.97 19.73
N ASN A 31 -13.41 -2.82 19.81
CA ASN A 31 -12.26 -2.46 18.99
C ASN A 31 -11.21 -3.58 19.07
N ALA A 32 -11.04 -4.38 18.03
CA ALA A 32 -10.28 -5.62 18.04
C ALA A 32 -8.78 -5.47 17.71
N LEU A 33 -8.10 -4.46 18.29
CA LEU A 33 -6.63 -4.32 18.47
C LEU A 33 -5.92 -3.34 17.52
N TRP A 34 -6.47 -3.07 16.32
CA TRP A 34 -5.85 -2.19 15.32
C TRP A 34 -6.40 -0.75 15.25
N LEU A 35 -7.04 -0.19 16.28
CA LEU A 35 -7.75 1.10 16.18
C LEU A 35 -6.96 2.37 16.61
N THR A 36 -5.67 2.30 16.96
CA THR A 36 -4.96 3.51 17.41
C THR A 36 -4.48 4.36 16.23
N ASP A 37 -4.44 5.70 16.39
CA ASP A 37 -3.92 6.61 15.36
C ASP A 37 -2.43 6.40 15.05
N ALA A 38 -1.74 5.61 15.89
CA ALA A 38 -0.37 5.18 15.69
C ALA A 38 -0.22 4.00 14.69
N ASN A 39 -1.29 3.55 14.03
CA ASN A 39 -1.26 2.36 13.16
C ASN A 39 -0.99 2.67 11.68
N SER A 40 -0.94 3.95 11.32
CA SER A 40 -0.61 4.37 9.95
C SER A 40 0.77 3.93 9.48
N ASP A 41 1.66 3.61 10.41
CA ASP A 41 3.02 3.16 10.12
C ASP A 41 3.07 1.79 9.43
N PHE A 42 2.03 0.96 9.58
CA PHE A 42 2.09 -0.45 9.18
C PHE A 42 1.14 -0.82 8.05
N LEU A 43 0.02 -0.08 7.89
CA LEU A 43 -0.99 -0.46 6.89
C LEU A 43 -0.39 -0.41 5.49
N ILE A 44 -0.21 -1.57 4.88
CA ILE A 44 0.34 -1.66 3.53
C ILE A 44 -0.73 -1.75 2.44
N GLU A 45 -1.99 -2.05 2.78
CA GLU A 45 -3.05 -2.23 1.79
C GLU A 45 -3.13 -1.05 0.82
N SER A 46 -3.34 -1.40 -0.44
CA SER A 46 -3.59 -0.45 -1.52
C SER A 46 -4.57 -1.06 -2.49
N PHE A 47 -5.57 -0.26 -2.85
CA PHE A 47 -6.52 -0.59 -3.90
C PHE A 47 -5.93 -0.16 -5.23
N VAL A 48 -5.86 -1.08 -6.20
CA VAL A 48 -5.32 -0.80 -7.54
C VAL A 48 -6.39 -1.14 -8.56
N LYS A 49 -6.72 -0.17 -9.42
CA LYS A 49 -7.67 -0.31 -10.52
C LYS A 49 -6.99 0.12 -11.81
N THR A 50 -6.83 -0.82 -12.74
CA THR A 50 -6.44 -0.49 -14.12
C THR A 50 -7.65 0.05 -14.87
N ARG A 51 -7.43 1.09 -15.65
CA ARG A 51 -8.42 1.74 -16.51
C ARG A 51 -7.91 1.67 -17.95
N PRO A 52 -8.81 1.49 -18.94
CA PRO A 52 -8.47 1.79 -20.32
C PRO A 52 -7.92 3.23 -20.39
N PRO A 53 -6.90 3.52 -21.21
CA PRO A 53 -6.24 4.82 -21.23
C PRO A 53 -7.26 5.95 -21.48
N ALA A 54 -7.44 6.83 -20.50
CA ALA A 54 -8.31 8.00 -20.60
C ALA A 54 -7.58 9.23 -21.18
N LEU A 55 -6.25 9.22 -21.17
CA LEU A 55 -5.42 10.34 -21.60
C LEU A 55 -5.29 10.41 -23.13
N MET A 56 -6.10 11.28 -23.74
CA MET A 56 -5.81 12.03 -24.98
C MET A 56 -5.03 11.25 -26.06
N GLY A 57 -5.55 10.10 -26.51
CA GLY A 57 -5.00 9.38 -27.66
C GLY A 57 -3.59 8.82 -27.47
N ARG A 58 -3.11 8.63 -26.23
CA ARG A 58 -1.83 7.96 -25.95
C ARG A 58 -2.02 6.45 -25.77
N GLU A 59 -1.19 5.65 -26.42
CA GLU A 59 -1.10 4.20 -26.18
C GLU A 59 -0.42 3.92 -24.83
N GLY A 60 -1.09 3.18 -23.94
CA GLY A 60 -0.58 2.78 -22.62
C GLY A 60 -1.70 2.32 -21.68
N ALA A 61 -1.38 2.07 -20.42
CA ALA A 61 -2.33 1.76 -19.37
C ALA A 61 -2.35 2.89 -18.32
N GLU A 62 -3.52 3.12 -17.72
CA GLU A 62 -3.66 4.02 -16.59
C GLU A 62 -4.09 3.20 -15.37
N ALA A 63 -3.37 3.35 -14.26
CA ALA A 63 -3.71 2.70 -13.00
C ALA A 63 -4.01 3.75 -11.94
N LEU A 64 -5.15 3.61 -11.28
CA LEU A 64 -5.46 4.31 -10.06
C LEU A 64 -5.00 3.46 -8.88
N LEU A 65 -4.13 4.01 -8.03
CA LEU A 65 -3.74 3.43 -6.77
C LEU A 65 -4.28 4.29 -5.62
N ARG A 66 -5.08 3.70 -4.73
CA ARG A 66 -5.52 4.34 -3.48
C ARG A 66 -4.76 3.72 -2.31
N LYS A 67 -4.03 4.55 -1.56
CA LYS A 67 -3.37 4.16 -0.30
C LYS A 67 -4.29 4.36 0.89
N PHE A 68 -4.26 3.41 1.81
CA PHE A 68 -4.93 3.53 3.09
C PHE A 68 -3.94 3.88 4.20
N SER A 69 -4.35 4.67 5.18
CA SER A 69 -3.52 5.07 6.33
C SER A 69 -3.97 4.49 7.65
N LYS A 70 -5.14 3.84 7.72
CA LYS A 70 -5.64 3.25 8.96
C LYS A 70 -6.57 2.10 8.62
N ILE A 71 -6.51 1.06 9.44
CA ILE A 71 -7.47 -0.03 9.44
C ILE A 71 -8.06 -0.14 10.84
N GLU A 72 -9.35 -0.35 10.95
CA GLU A 72 -10.03 -0.69 12.18
C GLU A 72 -10.59 -2.09 12.01
N ILE A 73 -10.36 -2.95 13.01
CA ILE A 73 -10.97 -4.27 13.07
C ILE A 73 -11.89 -4.20 14.28
N LEU A 74 -13.19 -4.31 14.05
CA LEU A 74 -14.22 -4.26 15.07
C LEU A 74 -14.91 -5.62 15.12
N SER A 75 -15.16 -6.15 16.30
CA SER A 75 -15.83 -7.44 16.45
C SER A 75 -17.16 -7.28 17.19
N TRP A 76 -18.21 -7.91 16.68
CA TRP A 76 -19.55 -7.88 17.26
C TRP A 76 -20.34 -9.15 16.92
N GLY A 77 -20.75 -9.89 17.98
CA GLY A 77 -21.51 -11.13 17.80
C GLY A 77 -20.74 -12.11 16.94
N ASP A 78 -21.38 -12.58 15.87
CA ASP A 78 -20.82 -13.54 14.92
C ASP A 78 -20.12 -12.86 13.72
N TYR A 79 -19.77 -11.57 13.83
CA TYR A 79 -19.19 -10.79 12.74
C TYR A 79 -17.94 -10.00 13.14
N ASN A 80 -17.03 -9.84 12.18
CA ASN A 80 -15.94 -8.90 12.18
C ASN A 80 -16.19 -7.82 11.12
N LYS A 81 -16.02 -6.56 11.47
CA LYS A 81 -16.09 -5.42 10.56
C LYS A 81 -14.71 -4.80 10.42
N LEU A 82 -14.19 -4.81 9.20
CA LEU A 82 -12.97 -4.11 8.82
C LEU A 82 -13.35 -2.74 8.27
N ILE A 83 -12.64 -1.68 8.67
CA ILE A 83 -12.81 -0.33 8.11
C ILE A 83 -11.44 0.22 7.75
N ILE A 84 -11.19 0.44 6.46
CA ILE A 84 -9.95 1.06 5.96
C ILE A 84 -10.19 2.51 5.58
N HIS A 85 -9.25 3.38 5.97
CA HIS A 85 -9.33 4.83 5.78
C HIS A 85 -8.38 5.26 4.68
N SER A 86 -8.91 5.90 3.64
CA SER A 86 -8.08 6.39 2.54
C SER A 86 -7.18 7.54 3.00
N SER A 87 -5.98 7.61 2.44
CA SER A 87 -5.05 8.72 2.67
C SER A 87 -4.81 9.52 1.41
N HIS A 88 -4.32 8.85 0.37
CA HIS A 88 -3.89 9.46 -0.87
C HIS A 88 -4.31 8.61 -2.06
N GLU A 89 -4.50 9.25 -3.20
CA GLU A 89 -4.70 8.60 -4.47
C GLU A 89 -3.63 9.02 -5.46
N TYR A 90 -3.17 8.05 -6.23
CA TYR A 90 -2.19 8.25 -7.28
C TYR A 90 -2.75 7.76 -8.59
N LEU A 91 -2.71 8.61 -9.60
CA LEU A 91 -2.85 8.22 -10.98
C LEU A 91 -1.47 7.95 -11.57
N MET A 92 -1.34 6.80 -12.17
CA MET A 92 -0.11 6.39 -12.82
C MET A 92 -0.39 6.08 -14.29
N PHE A 93 0.49 6.57 -15.16
CA PHE A 93 0.52 6.14 -16.54
C PHE A 93 1.72 5.22 -16.76
N THR A 94 1.43 4.03 -17.26
CA THR A 94 2.42 3.02 -17.60
C THR A 94 2.36 2.67 -19.08
N LYS A 95 3.50 2.24 -19.61
CA LYS A 95 3.58 1.75 -20.99
C LYS A 95 4.56 0.59 -21.10
N ARG A 96 4.17 -0.43 -21.87
CA ARG A 96 5.05 -1.55 -22.24
C ARG A 96 5.91 -1.19 -23.45
N LEU A 97 7.10 -1.78 -23.50
CA LEU A 97 8.04 -1.59 -24.60
C LEU A 97 7.50 -2.29 -25.86
N SER A 98 7.08 -1.54 -26.88
CA SER A 98 6.41 -2.10 -28.08
C SER A 98 5.23 -3.03 -27.74
N ASN A 99 4.48 -2.74 -26.67
CA ASN A 99 3.40 -3.58 -26.13
C ASN A 99 3.85 -4.96 -25.60
N LEU A 100 5.16 -5.14 -25.39
CA LEU A 100 5.77 -6.36 -24.84
C LEU A 100 6.52 -6.05 -23.53
N GLY A 101 6.70 -7.10 -22.71
CA GLY A 101 7.50 -7.03 -21.48
C GLY A 101 6.82 -6.31 -20.31
N ALA A 102 7.63 -5.79 -19.40
CA ALA A 102 7.16 -5.17 -18.16
C ALA A 102 6.69 -3.72 -18.37
N GLU A 103 5.69 -3.31 -17.60
CA GLU A 103 5.18 -1.94 -17.62
C GLU A 103 6.23 -0.95 -17.09
N GLN A 104 6.53 0.09 -17.86
CA GLN A 104 7.39 1.18 -17.41
C GLN A 104 6.51 2.29 -16.88
N ILE A 105 6.78 2.75 -15.66
CA ILE A 105 6.11 3.91 -15.08
C ILE A 105 6.65 5.16 -15.77
N LEU A 106 5.76 5.92 -16.42
CA LEU A 106 6.11 7.11 -17.20
C LEU A 106 5.49 8.40 -16.66
N ARG A 107 4.46 8.31 -15.81
CA ARG A 107 3.88 9.47 -15.12
C ARG A 107 3.34 9.04 -13.78
N LEU A 108 3.55 9.88 -12.77
CA LEU A 108 2.92 9.72 -11.46
C LEU A 108 2.31 11.04 -11.01
N THR A 109 1.02 11.01 -10.71
CA THR A 109 0.22 12.17 -10.32
C THR A 109 -0.51 11.86 -9.04
N GLU A 110 -0.38 12.70 -8.02
CA GLU A 110 -1.31 12.66 -6.89
C GLU A 110 -2.64 13.29 -7.29
N ILE A 111 -3.74 12.61 -6.97
CA ILE A 111 -5.09 13.14 -7.15
C ILE A 111 -5.58 13.65 -5.81
N ASN A 112 -6.05 14.89 -5.80
CA ASN A 112 -6.85 15.38 -4.67
C ASN A 112 -8.19 14.65 -4.65
N PHE A 113 -8.28 13.63 -3.81
CA PHE A 113 -9.47 12.79 -3.67
C PHE A 113 -10.53 13.40 -2.72
N GLY A 114 -10.44 14.68 -2.39
CA GLY A 114 -11.42 15.35 -1.53
C GLY A 114 -11.36 14.88 -0.07
N ALA A 115 -12.53 14.66 0.55
CA ALA A 115 -12.62 14.18 1.93
C ALA A 115 -12.13 12.73 2.04
N SER A 116 -11.42 12.39 3.12
CA SER A 116 -10.99 10.99 3.35
C SER A 116 -12.22 10.08 3.35
N VAL A 117 -12.24 9.06 2.49
CA VAL A 117 -13.29 8.05 2.46
C VAL A 117 -12.91 6.86 3.31
N ARG A 118 -13.92 6.10 3.73
CA ARG A 118 -13.71 4.81 4.37
C ARG A 118 -14.41 3.72 3.59
N PHE A 119 -13.75 2.59 3.45
CA PHE A 119 -14.33 1.36 2.93
C PHE A 119 -14.45 0.36 4.07
N SER A 120 -15.56 -0.36 4.11
CA SER A 120 -15.82 -1.38 5.11
C SER A 120 -16.14 -2.74 4.48
N ALA A 121 -15.71 -3.80 5.17
CA ALA A 121 -16.09 -5.17 4.87
C ALA A 121 -16.57 -5.83 6.17
N THR A 122 -17.81 -6.31 6.18
CA THR A 122 -18.40 -7.07 7.28
C THR A 122 -18.38 -8.54 6.93
N LEU A 123 -17.77 -9.34 7.81
CA LEU A 123 -17.40 -10.73 7.57
C LEU A 123 -17.92 -11.62 8.70
N PRO A 124 -18.51 -12.79 8.42
CA PRO A 124 -18.81 -13.77 9.44
C PRO A 124 -17.53 -14.27 10.14
N VAL A 125 -17.53 -14.35 11.47
CA VAL A 125 -16.41 -14.85 12.28
C VAL A 125 -16.02 -16.28 11.89
N LEU A 126 -17.01 -17.10 11.52
CA LEU A 126 -16.81 -18.50 11.10
C LEU A 126 -15.98 -18.63 9.80
N GLU A 127 -15.94 -17.58 8.99
CA GLU A 127 -15.37 -17.60 7.64
C GLU A 127 -14.20 -16.63 7.48
N CYS A 128 -13.64 -16.12 8.58
CA CYS A 128 -12.51 -15.20 8.52
C CYS A 128 -11.45 -15.46 9.60
N TYR A 129 -10.23 -15.00 9.32
CA TYR A 129 -9.08 -15.15 10.20
C TYR A 129 -7.98 -14.16 9.83
N LEU A 130 -7.09 -13.87 10.79
CA LEU A 130 -5.80 -13.27 10.49
C LEU A 130 -4.86 -14.35 9.95
N ARG A 131 -4.07 -14.01 8.94
CA ARG A 131 -3.12 -14.92 8.29
C ARG A 131 -1.75 -14.30 8.26
N TYR A 132 -0.77 -14.98 8.85
CA TYR A 132 0.63 -14.61 8.74
C TYR A 132 1.37 -15.62 7.86
N ARG A 133 2.07 -15.13 6.83
CA ARG A 133 2.93 -15.96 5.97
C ARG A 133 4.30 -15.32 5.84
N ALA A 134 5.36 -15.98 6.34
CA ALA A 134 6.76 -15.57 6.22
C ALA A 134 7.37 -15.89 4.83
N GLN A 135 6.60 -15.71 3.76
CA GLN A 135 7.04 -15.88 2.37
C GLN A 135 7.16 -14.51 1.70
N GLY A 136 8.16 -14.34 0.83
CA GLY A 136 8.42 -13.06 0.18
C GLY A 136 8.68 -11.96 1.22
N GLN A 137 7.76 -11.01 1.36
CA GLN A 137 7.90 -9.90 2.32
C GLN A 137 7.47 -10.24 3.74
N SER A 138 6.87 -11.40 4.00
CA SER A 138 6.34 -11.77 5.32
C SER A 138 5.14 -10.91 5.71
N VAL A 139 3.96 -11.26 5.20
CA VAL A 139 2.76 -10.41 5.29
C VAL A 139 1.78 -10.97 6.32
N LEU A 140 1.23 -10.08 7.14
CA LEU A 140 0.01 -10.28 7.93
C LEU A 140 -1.18 -9.74 7.13
N SER A 141 -2.19 -10.58 6.89
CA SER A 141 -3.42 -10.23 6.20
C SER A 141 -4.65 -10.64 7.02
N PHE A 142 -5.78 -9.98 6.78
CA PHE A 142 -7.09 -10.47 7.19
C PHE A 142 -7.72 -11.17 5.98
N GLU A 143 -8.02 -12.46 6.09
CA GLU A 143 -8.51 -13.28 4.98
C GLU A 143 -9.89 -13.88 5.31
N TRP A 144 -10.67 -14.16 4.29
CA TRP A 144 -11.98 -14.81 4.43
C TRP A 144 -12.28 -15.78 3.30
N THR A 145 -13.23 -16.69 3.50
CA THR A 145 -13.57 -17.73 2.50
C THR A 145 -14.98 -17.61 1.92
N GLY A 146 -15.90 -16.93 2.60
CA GLY A 146 -17.28 -16.79 2.15
C GLY A 146 -17.68 -15.38 1.71
N GLY A 147 -18.93 -15.04 2.00
CA GLY A 147 -19.54 -13.77 1.64
C GLY A 147 -19.01 -12.62 2.48
N ALA A 148 -19.04 -11.41 1.92
CA ALA A 148 -18.72 -10.18 2.63
C ALA A 148 -19.77 -9.12 2.28
N ASP A 149 -20.24 -8.40 3.29
CA ASP A 149 -21.09 -7.24 3.09
C ASP A 149 -20.22 -5.99 3.08
N TYR A 150 -20.22 -5.29 1.95
CA TYR A 150 -19.37 -4.12 1.73
C TYR A 150 -20.12 -2.81 1.95
N GLY A 151 -19.44 -1.86 2.57
CA GLY A 151 -19.94 -0.52 2.79
C GLY A 151 -18.92 0.55 2.46
N PHE A 152 -19.41 1.79 2.37
CA PHE A 152 -18.59 2.95 2.06
C PHE A 152 -19.06 4.16 2.84
N TYR A 153 -18.13 5.06 3.13
CA TYR A 153 -18.39 6.32 3.81
C TYR A 153 -17.79 7.42 2.95
N ASP A 154 -18.66 8.22 2.35
CA ASP A 154 -18.27 9.28 1.41
C ASP A 154 -17.46 10.41 2.07
N THR A 155 -17.48 10.50 3.40
CA THR A 155 -16.65 11.43 4.17
C THR A 155 -16.14 10.80 5.47
N LYS A 156 -15.02 11.34 5.96
CA LYS A 156 -14.34 10.90 7.19
C LYS A 156 -15.23 10.99 8.42
N ASP A 157 -16.11 11.99 8.44
CA ASP A 157 -16.98 12.28 9.59
C ASP A 157 -18.38 11.67 9.45
N SER A 158 -18.70 11.04 8.31
CA SER A 158 -20.00 10.40 8.13
C SER A 158 -20.16 9.21 9.07
N THR A 159 -21.20 9.18 9.90
CA THR A 159 -21.55 7.95 10.63
C THR A 159 -22.44 7.02 9.81
N VAL A 160 -22.85 7.47 8.62
CA VAL A 160 -23.79 6.75 7.74
C VAL A 160 -22.99 6.01 6.68
N GLU A 161 -23.17 4.70 6.67
CA GLU A 161 -22.63 3.78 5.67
C GLU A 161 -23.55 3.73 4.45
N THR A 162 -22.96 3.87 3.26
CA THR A 162 -23.62 3.77 1.96
C THR A 162 -23.13 2.52 1.21
N ALA A 163 -23.74 2.23 0.07
CA ALA A 163 -23.34 1.10 -0.77
C ALA A 163 -21.91 1.29 -1.29
N ALA A 164 -21.10 0.24 -1.22
CA ALA A 164 -19.75 0.27 -1.79
C ALA A 164 -19.78 0.40 -3.32
N PRO A 165 -18.85 1.20 -3.91
CA PRO A 165 -18.70 1.24 -5.35
C PRO A 165 -18.40 -0.17 -5.91
N PRO A 166 -18.99 -0.56 -7.07
CA PRO A 166 -18.85 -1.91 -7.62
C PRO A 166 -17.39 -2.38 -7.76
N GLU A 167 -16.48 -1.47 -8.11
CA GLU A 167 -15.06 -1.82 -8.25
C GLU A 167 -14.39 -2.25 -6.94
N TYR A 168 -14.86 -1.77 -5.79
CA TYR A 168 -14.36 -2.19 -4.48
C TYR A 168 -14.83 -3.60 -4.18
N ILE A 169 -16.11 -3.85 -4.45
CA ILE A 169 -16.75 -5.15 -4.28
C ILE A 169 -16.03 -6.18 -5.13
N GLU A 170 -15.89 -5.95 -6.43
CA GLU A 170 -15.20 -6.85 -7.37
C GLU A 170 -13.76 -7.13 -6.93
N TYR A 171 -13.01 -6.09 -6.56
CA TYR A 171 -11.60 -6.22 -6.16
C TYR A 171 -11.43 -7.07 -4.89
N TYR A 172 -12.23 -6.82 -3.85
CA TYR A 172 -12.12 -7.56 -2.59
C TYR A 172 -12.81 -8.92 -2.64
N ASP A 173 -13.82 -9.13 -3.49
CA ASP A 173 -14.39 -10.45 -3.73
C ASP A 173 -13.45 -11.37 -4.50
N GLN A 174 -12.66 -10.83 -5.42
CA GLN A 174 -11.64 -11.63 -6.11
C GLN A 174 -10.50 -12.03 -5.18
N ARG A 175 -10.05 -11.09 -4.32
CA ARG A 175 -8.87 -11.29 -3.46
C ARG A 175 -9.19 -12.05 -2.17
N LYS A 176 -10.39 -11.85 -1.61
CA LYS A 176 -10.83 -12.36 -0.31
C LYS A 176 -9.82 -12.09 0.83
N LYS A 177 -9.13 -10.95 0.76
CA LYS A 177 -8.15 -10.52 1.77
C LYS A 177 -7.90 -9.01 1.79
N ILE A 178 -7.42 -8.53 2.94
CA ILE A 178 -6.82 -7.21 3.16
C ILE A 178 -5.43 -7.40 3.76
N ASP A 179 -4.38 -6.89 3.12
CA ASP A 179 -3.00 -6.98 3.60
C ASP A 179 -2.75 -5.88 4.66
N ILE A 180 -2.49 -6.27 5.91
CA ILE A 180 -2.35 -5.35 7.04
C ILE A 180 -0.93 -4.83 7.12
N ALA A 181 0.06 -5.70 7.31
CA ALA A 181 1.42 -5.26 7.63
C ALA A 181 2.50 -6.23 7.10
N ILE A 182 3.68 -5.67 6.82
CA ILE A 182 4.92 -6.45 6.66
C ILE A 182 5.48 -6.69 8.06
N MET A 183 5.65 -7.95 8.43
CA MET A 183 6.07 -8.38 9.76
C MET A 183 7.48 -8.96 9.74
N PRO A 184 8.24 -8.90 10.85
CA PRO A 184 9.51 -9.61 10.93
C PRO A 184 9.31 -11.13 10.77
N ARG A 185 10.38 -11.83 10.39
CA ARG A 185 10.36 -13.30 10.29
C ARG A 185 10.76 -13.91 11.62
N PRO A 186 9.95 -14.80 12.21
CA PRO A 186 10.32 -15.50 13.44
C PRO A 186 11.46 -16.48 13.16
N GLU A 187 12.29 -16.71 14.17
CA GLU A 187 13.34 -17.74 14.16
C GLU A 187 12.71 -19.14 14.03
N SER A 188 11.60 -19.37 14.71
CA SER A 188 10.88 -20.63 14.67
C SER A 188 10.16 -20.83 13.33
N ALA A 189 10.59 -21.83 12.57
CA ALA A 189 9.90 -22.27 11.35
C ALA A 189 8.44 -22.69 11.61
N LYS A 190 8.07 -23.02 12.86
CA LYS A 190 6.69 -23.36 13.24
C LYS A 190 5.78 -22.14 13.28
N LEU A 191 6.33 -20.93 13.40
CA LEU A 191 5.59 -19.67 13.46
C LEU A 191 5.61 -18.91 12.13
N GLN A 192 6.24 -19.46 11.09
CA GLN A 192 6.37 -18.83 9.78
C GLN A 192 5.10 -18.92 8.92
N ASP A 193 4.12 -19.74 9.31
CA ASP A 193 2.88 -19.88 8.57
C ASP A 193 1.70 -20.15 9.52
N LEU A 194 0.95 -19.10 9.86
CA LEU A 194 -0.08 -19.14 10.90
C LEU A 194 -1.45 -18.66 10.41
N TYR A 195 -2.48 -19.38 10.85
CA TYR A 195 -3.89 -19.03 10.82
C TYR A 195 -4.30 -18.64 12.24
N ILE A 196 -4.86 -17.45 12.40
CA ILE A 196 -5.07 -16.82 13.70
C ILE A 196 -6.55 -16.48 13.83
N TYR A 197 -7.23 -17.17 14.73
CA TYR A 197 -8.67 -17.07 14.94
C TYR A 197 -8.95 -16.28 16.21
N MET A 198 -9.84 -15.30 16.11
CA MET A 198 -10.31 -14.56 17.27
C MET A 198 -11.54 -15.24 17.85
N ILE A 199 -11.51 -15.50 19.16
CA ILE A 199 -12.63 -16.08 19.89
C ILE A 199 -13.08 -15.06 20.93
N PRO A 200 -14.30 -14.50 20.81
CA PRO A 200 -14.83 -13.58 21.80
C PRO A 200 -15.19 -14.35 23.08
N ASP A 201 -14.81 -13.80 24.24
CA ASP A 201 -15.27 -14.28 25.55
C ASP A 201 -16.74 -13.89 25.80
N GLU A 202 -17.44 -14.62 26.69
CA GLU A 202 -18.84 -14.37 27.07
C GLU A 202 -19.04 -12.95 27.63
N ASN A 203 -18.08 -12.47 28.43
CA ASN A 203 -18.09 -11.11 28.98
C ASN A 203 -17.44 -10.07 28.05
N ARG A 204 -16.86 -10.54 26.93
CA ARG A 204 -16.21 -9.75 25.87
C ARG A 204 -15.20 -8.70 26.35
N SER A 205 -14.69 -8.82 27.57
CA SER A 205 -13.68 -7.94 28.16
C SER A 205 -12.26 -8.42 27.88
N VAL A 206 -12.11 -9.72 27.63
CA VAL A 206 -10.87 -10.43 27.35
C VAL A 206 -10.89 -10.98 25.92
N ARG A 207 -9.72 -11.05 25.27
CA ARG A 207 -9.59 -11.48 23.88
C ARG A 207 -8.72 -12.71 23.76
N HIS A 208 -9.27 -13.72 23.08
CA HIS A 208 -8.62 -15.00 22.89
C HIS A 208 -8.26 -15.17 21.42
N PHE A 209 -7.04 -15.58 21.16
CA PHE A 209 -6.52 -15.84 19.82
C PHE A 209 -5.97 -17.25 19.75
N ILE A 210 -6.48 -18.05 18.82
CA ILE A 210 -5.93 -19.38 18.56
C ILE A 210 -5.05 -19.35 17.33
N PHE A 211 -3.83 -19.85 17.48
CA PHE A 211 -2.83 -19.90 16.44
C PHE A 211 -2.66 -21.34 15.92
N GLN A 212 -2.91 -21.53 14.63
CA GLN A 212 -2.86 -22.82 13.97
C GLN A 212 -1.93 -22.77 12.75
N GLN A 213 -1.25 -23.88 12.45
CA GLN A 213 -0.39 -24.00 11.26
C GLN A 213 -1.17 -24.43 10.01
N ARG A 214 -2.48 -24.67 10.16
CA ARG A 214 -3.39 -25.09 9.09
C ARG A 214 -4.76 -24.48 9.35
N PRO A 215 -5.59 -24.29 8.31
CA PRO A 215 -6.95 -23.81 8.53
C PRO A 215 -7.74 -24.86 9.31
N VAL A 216 -8.55 -24.41 10.26
CA VAL A 216 -9.44 -25.24 11.09
C VAL A 216 -10.84 -24.64 11.05
N ALA A 217 -11.86 -25.49 11.07
CA ALA A 217 -13.25 -25.04 11.18
C ALA A 217 -13.47 -24.37 12.54
N TYR A 218 -14.12 -23.20 12.53
CA TYR A 218 -14.27 -22.38 13.73
C TYR A 218 -15.02 -23.11 14.87
N ASP A 219 -16.06 -23.89 14.56
CA ASP A 219 -16.84 -24.64 15.58
C ASP A 219 -15.98 -25.63 16.37
N SER A 220 -14.98 -26.23 15.72
CA SER A 220 -14.02 -27.13 16.38
C SER A 220 -13.09 -26.39 17.35
N LEU A 221 -12.86 -25.09 17.12
CA LEU A 221 -12.05 -24.23 17.98
C LEU A 221 -12.85 -23.82 19.22
N VAL A 222 -14.09 -23.35 19.06
CA VAL A 222 -14.93 -22.89 20.18
C VAL A 222 -15.26 -24.04 21.15
N SER A 223 -15.51 -25.23 20.62
CA SER A 223 -15.80 -26.42 21.44
C SER A 223 -14.60 -26.84 22.32
N GLY A 224 -13.36 -26.51 21.91
CA GLY A 224 -12.15 -26.82 22.66
C GLY A 224 -11.76 -25.78 23.72
N VAL A 225 -12.30 -24.55 23.65
CA VAL A 225 -11.97 -23.43 24.57
C VAL A 225 -12.88 -23.44 25.81
N GLN A 226 -13.65 -24.50 26.03
CA GLN A 226 -14.74 -24.57 27.00
C GLN A 226 -14.37 -24.46 28.49
N GLN A 227 -13.15 -24.07 28.86
CA GLN A 227 -12.88 -23.60 30.22
C GLN A 227 -12.02 -22.32 30.21
N PRO A 228 -12.47 -21.25 30.87
CA PRO A 228 -11.55 -20.22 31.33
C PRO A 228 -10.66 -20.92 32.34
N ILE A 229 -9.46 -21.33 31.93
CA ILE A 229 -8.43 -21.66 32.91
C ILE A 229 -8.30 -20.38 33.72
N ALA A 230 -8.61 -20.49 35.00
CA ALA A 230 -8.38 -19.44 35.98
C ALA A 230 -6.87 -19.21 35.99
N LEU A 231 -6.41 -18.41 35.03
CA LEU A 231 -5.11 -17.78 35.06
C LEU A 231 -5.09 -17.14 36.44
N ALA A 232 -4.15 -17.54 37.29
CA ALA A 232 -3.75 -16.66 38.37
C ALA A 232 -3.52 -15.32 37.66
N PRO A 233 -4.32 -14.28 37.96
CA PRO A 233 -4.23 -13.06 37.23
C PRO A 233 -2.80 -12.59 37.44
N ALA A 234 -1.98 -12.63 36.40
CA ALA A 234 -1.28 -11.40 36.15
C ALA A 234 -2.42 -10.44 35.80
N SER A 235 -2.88 -9.69 36.81
CA SER A 235 -4.09 -8.84 36.83
C SER A 235 -4.18 -7.80 35.72
N ASP A 236 -3.18 -7.81 34.85
CA ASP A 236 -2.85 -6.77 33.90
C ASP A 236 -2.85 -7.31 32.45
N ALA A 237 -3.07 -8.62 32.22
CA ALA A 237 -3.14 -9.19 30.87
C ALA A 237 -4.49 -8.88 30.19
N ALA A 238 -4.43 -8.31 28.98
CA ALA A 238 -5.59 -7.89 28.18
C ALA A 238 -5.82 -8.78 26.94
N LEU A 239 -4.83 -9.62 26.58
CA LEU A 239 -4.87 -10.49 25.41
C LEU A 239 -4.25 -11.85 25.71
N PHE A 240 -4.89 -12.91 25.20
CA PHE A 240 -4.43 -14.29 25.38
C PHE A 240 -4.26 -14.99 24.04
N GLY A 241 -3.09 -15.57 23.83
CA GLY A 241 -2.78 -16.45 22.70
C GLY A 241 -2.75 -17.92 23.13
N TYR A 242 -3.33 -18.77 22.30
CA TYR A 242 -3.42 -20.23 22.47
C TYR A 242 -2.64 -20.90 21.35
N PHE A 243 -1.70 -21.76 21.73
CA PHE A 243 -0.79 -22.42 20.80
C PHE A 243 -0.77 -23.93 21.08
N PRO A 244 -0.72 -24.78 20.04
CA PRO A 244 -0.32 -26.16 20.23
C PRO A 244 1.07 -26.26 20.88
N GLU A 245 1.25 -27.09 21.90
CA GLU A 245 2.54 -27.25 22.63
C GLU A 245 3.72 -27.50 21.69
N LYS A 246 3.51 -28.30 20.65
CA LYS A 246 4.48 -28.62 19.59
C LYS A 246 5.08 -27.42 18.84
N ASN A 247 4.50 -26.22 18.99
CA ASN A 247 5.03 -25.00 18.39
C ASN A 247 6.21 -24.42 19.18
N PHE A 248 6.34 -24.78 20.47
CA PHE A 248 7.43 -24.35 21.37
C PHE A 248 8.05 -25.55 22.11
N PRO A 249 8.67 -26.50 21.39
CA PRO A 249 9.22 -27.72 21.98
C PRO A 249 10.30 -27.47 23.07
N GLU A 250 10.93 -26.30 23.05
CA GLU A 250 11.91 -25.86 24.05
C GLU A 250 11.32 -25.67 25.46
N MET A 251 10.00 -25.47 25.57
CA MET A 251 9.28 -25.37 26.85
C MET A 251 9.39 -26.67 27.64
N GLY A 252 9.33 -27.82 26.97
CA GLY A 252 9.54 -29.13 27.60
C GLY A 252 10.95 -29.33 28.18
N ALA A 253 11.92 -28.47 27.81
CA ALA A 253 13.25 -28.41 28.39
C ALA A 253 13.41 -27.29 29.43
N GLY A 254 12.32 -26.67 29.87
CA GLY A 254 12.30 -25.57 30.84
C GLY A 254 12.84 -24.23 30.31
N ARG A 255 12.88 -24.04 28.99
CA ARG A 255 13.31 -22.79 28.35
C ARG A 255 12.10 -21.91 28.02
N ALA A 256 12.31 -20.60 27.96
CA ALA A 256 11.29 -19.66 27.52
C ALA A 256 10.92 -19.89 26.04
N PRO A 257 9.66 -19.62 25.64
CA PRO A 257 9.22 -19.80 24.27
C PRO A 257 9.90 -18.80 23.34
N VAL A 258 10.53 -19.29 22.28
CA VAL A 258 11.20 -18.46 21.27
C VAL A 258 10.16 -17.65 20.49
N ASP A 259 10.48 -16.41 20.12
CA ASP A 259 9.59 -15.49 19.37
C ASP A 259 8.24 -15.18 20.07
N SER A 260 8.08 -15.46 21.36
CA SER A 260 6.79 -15.23 22.05
C SER A 260 6.37 -13.76 22.08
N THR A 261 7.31 -12.82 21.98
CA THR A 261 6.99 -11.38 21.87
C THR A 261 6.43 -11.02 20.49
N PHE A 262 6.94 -11.64 19.42
CA PHE A 262 6.51 -11.41 18.04
C PHE A 262 5.04 -11.76 17.82
N VAL A 263 4.57 -12.77 18.54
CA VAL A 263 3.20 -13.29 18.43
C VAL A 263 2.15 -12.24 18.84
N GLY A 264 2.44 -11.40 19.85
CA GLY A 264 1.57 -10.29 20.22
C GLY A 264 1.40 -9.28 19.07
N ASP A 265 2.45 -9.08 18.28
CA ASP A 265 2.45 -8.18 17.12
C ASP A 265 1.65 -8.75 15.92
N LEU A 266 1.29 -10.04 15.93
CA LEU A 266 0.44 -10.61 14.87
C LEU A 266 -1.04 -10.27 15.04
N VAL A 267 -1.43 -9.83 16.23
CA VAL A 267 -2.81 -9.49 16.58
C VAL A 267 -2.95 -8.03 16.96
N THR A 268 -1.88 -7.38 17.39
CA THR A 268 -1.79 -5.94 17.68
C THR A 268 -0.73 -5.26 16.82
N PRO A 269 -0.77 -3.94 16.65
CA PRO A 269 0.32 -3.21 16.00
C PRO A 269 1.66 -3.47 16.70
N PRO A 270 2.76 -3.67 15.95
CA PRO A 270 4.06 -3.97 16.53
C PRO A 270 4.48 -3.03 17.68
N GLY A 271 4.89 -3.62 18.80
CA GLY A 271 5.33 -2.91 20.00
C GLY A 271 4.21 -2.35 20.89
N SER A 272 2.96 -2.75 20.65
CA SER A 272 1.80 -2.34 21.48
C SER A 272 1.51 -3.31 22.62
N THR A 273 2.24 -4.43 22.71
CA THR A 273 2.05 -5.43 23.76
C THR A 273 3.37 -5.86 24.38
N GLU A 274 3.28 -6.27 25.64
CA GLU A 274 4.37 -6.92 26.35
C GLU A 274 3.90 -8.27 26.89
N LEU A 275 4.81 -9.25 26.84
CA LEU A 275 4.58 -10.57 27.42
C LEU A 275 4.47 -10.45 28.95
N VAL A 276 3.41 -11.03 29.50
CA VAL A 276 3.14 -11.00 30.94
C VAL A 276 3.33 -12.38 31.58
N GLY A 277 3.03 -13.45 30.84
CA GLY A 277 3.18 -14.80 31.36
C GLY A 277 2.95 -15.87 30.31
N VAL A 278 3.51 -17.04 30.57
CA VAL A 278 3.37 -18.25 29.76
C VAL A 278 2.97 -19.39 30.70
N MET A 279 1.98 -20.17 30.30
CA MET A 279 1.54 -21.35 31.02
C MET A 279 1.39 -22.52 30.03
N ASP A 280 1.76 -23.70 30.49
CA ASP A 280 1.64 -24.96 29.76
C ASP A 280 0.59 -25.81 30.48
N ASP A 281 -0.47 -26.22 29.78
CA ASP A 281 -1.51 -27.10 30.32
C ASP A 281 -1.31 -28.59 29.96
N GLY A 282 -0.22 -28.92 29.25
CA GLY A 282 0.13 -30.26 28.80
C GLY A 282 -0.39 -30.65 27.41
N GLU A 283 -1.25 -29.84 26.78
CA GLU A 283 -1.65 -30.00 25.37
C GLU A 283 -1.50 -28.69 24.56
N SER A 284 -1.61 -27.56 25.25
CA SER A 284 -1.57 -26.21 24.72
C SER A 284 -0.74 -25.28 25.60
N ILE A 285 -0.14 -24.30 24.95
CA ILE A 285 0.58 -23.21 25.58
C ILE A 285 -0.29 -21.96 25.54
N PHE A 286 -0.40 -21.31 26.68
CA PHE A 286 -1.15 -20.08 26.91
C PHE A 286 -0.16 -18.96 27.12
N VAL A 287 -0.33 -17.89 26.37
CA VAL A 287 0.53 -16.73 26.44
C VAL A 287 -0.33 -15.50 26.72
N GLY A 288 -0.06 -14.83 27.83
CA GLY A 288 -0.75 -13.60 28.23
C GLY A 288 0.06 -12.36 27.88
N TYR A 289 -0.62 -11.35 27.33
CA TYR A 289 -0.03 -10.07 26.97
C TYR A 289 -0.79 -8.91 27.60
N ARG A 290 -0.07 -7.89 28.06
CA ARG A 290 -0.63 -6.61 28.47
C ARG A 290 -0.47 -5.61 27.35
N SER A 291 -1.43 -4.70 27.24
CA SER A 291 -1.30 -3.53 26.36
C SER A 291 -0.31 -2.54 26.97
N VAL A 292 0.52 -1.92 26.14
CA VAL A 292 1.42 -0.84 26.55
C VAL A 292 1.28 0.36 25.63
N ASP A 293 1.59 1.55 26.16
CA ASP A 293 1.62 2.77 25.35
C ASP A 293 2.72 2.68 24.30
N LYS A 294 2.32 2.72 23.02
CA LYS A 294 3.22 2.57 21.88
C LYS A 294 4.27 3.70 21.86
N LYS A 295 5.54 3.36 21.65
CA LYS A 295 6.52 4.32 21.09
C LYS A 295 6.33 4.38 19.58
N SER A 296 6.03 5.56 19.03
CA SER A 296 6.02 5.79 17.58
C SER A 296 7.27 5.17 16.94
N LEU A 297 7.09 4.31 15.93
CA LEU A 297 8.20 3.76 15.15
C LEU A 297 8.68 4.74 14.08
N LYS A 298 7.85 5.73 13.73
CA LYS A 298 8.32 6.90 12.98
C LYS A 298 9.20 7.76 13.89
N PRO A 299 10.37 8.23 13.41
CA PRO A 299 10.98 9.44 13.97
C PRO A 299 9.91 10.51 14.07
N ALA A 300 9.90 11.31 15.14
CA ALA A 300 8.93 12.39 15.32
C ALA A 300 8.81 13.17 14.01
N GLU A 301 7.69 13.00 13.29
CA GLU A 301 7.34 13.86 12.18
C GLU A 301 7.32 15.25 12.77
N SER A 302 8.29 16.07 12.37
CA SER A 302 8.35 17.45 12.81
C SER A 302 7.01 18.07 12.46
N ALA A 303 6.30 18.48 13.52
CA ALA A 303 5.00 19.08 13.39
C ALA A 303 5.07 20.30 12.46
N ILE A 304 4.00 20.46 11.69
CA ILE A 304 3.68 21.53 10.75
C ILE A 304 4.40 21.40 9.40
N SER A 305 3.81 20.64 8.47
CA SER A 305 3.99 20.97 7.05
C SER A 305 3.51 22.40 6.87
N ALA A 306 4.44 23.30 6.54
CA ALA A 306 4.08 24.55 5.89
C ALA A 306 3.14 24.24 4.71
N VAL A 307 2.35 25.22 4.27
CA VAL A 307 1.56 25.08 3.04
C VAL A 307 2.53 24.79 1.89
N THR A 308 2.66 23.52 1.51
CA THR A 308 3.51 23.12 0.38
C THR A 308 2.63 23.02 -0.84
N TYR A 309 2.86 23.91 -1.80
CA TYR A 309 2.18 23.90 -3.09
C TYR A 309 2.79 22.82 -3.96
N LYS A 310 2.23 21.61 -3.95
CA LYS A 310 2.73 20.49 -4.76
C LYS A 310 2.34 20.62 -6.22
N ILE A 311 3.33 20.71 -7.12
CA ILE A 311 3.11 20.69 -8.57
C ILE A 311 2.66 19.29 -9.01
N SER A 312 1.70 19.23 -9.93
CA SER A 312 1.27 18.00 -10.61
C SER A 312 1.69 18.00 -12.08
N PRO A 313 2.19 16.88 -12.62
CA PRO A 313 2.52 15.60 -11.94
C PRO A 313 3.83 15.68 -11.12
N TYR A 314 4.10 14.70 -10.25
CA TYR A 314 5.37 14.58 -9.51
C TYR A 314 6.56 14.43 -10.46
N SER A 315 6.38 13.68 -11.53
CA SER A 315 7.31 13.58 -12.65
C SER A 315 6.62 12.95 -13.86
N GLN A 316 7.20 13.16 -15.05
CA GLN A 316 6.76 12.56 -16.29
C GLN A 316 7.96 12.34 -17.23
N VAL A 317 7.96 11.17 -17.87
CA VAL A 317 8.85 10.80 -18.96
C VAL A 317 8.11 11.03 -20.28
N PHE A 318 8.66 11.91 -21.10
CA PHE A 318 8.18 12.25 -22.43
C PHE A 318 9.06 11.59 -23.49
N HIS A 319 8.50 11.29 -24.64
CA HIS A 319 9.27 11.23 -25.87
C HIS A 319 9.35 12.62 -26.51
N ALA A 320 10.45 12.91 -27.18
CA ALA A 320 10.60 14.15 -27.92
C ALA A 320 9.47 14.28 -28.96
N GLY A 321 8.83 15.45 -29.00
CA GLY A 321 7.65 15.73 -29.83
C GLY A 321 6.32 15.23 -29.27
N ASP A 322 6.27 14.71 -28.03
CA ASP A 322 5.01 14.36 -27.37
C ASP A 322 4.12 15.60 -27.14
N ALA A 323 2.83 15.34 -26.90
CA ALA A 323 1.88 16.38 -26.54
C ALA A 323 2.27 17.09 -25.23
N LYS A 324 1.99 18.39 -25.18
CA LYS A 324 2.20 19.26 -24.01
C LYS A 324 1.50 18.73 -22.76
N GLU A 325 2.06 19.03 -21.59
CA GLU A 325 1.53 18.68 -20.28
C GLU A 325 0.97 19.92 -19.59
N ARG A 326 -0.29 19.86 -19.12
CA ARG A 326 -0.90 20.95 -18.35
C ARG A 326 -0.29 20.99 -16.96
N LEU A 327 0.19 22.17 -16.58
CA LEU A 327 0.77 22.42 -15.27
C LEU A 327 -0.32 22.86 -14.30
N GLY A 328 -0.19 22.40 -13.06
CA GLY A 328 -1.11 22.75 -11.99
C GLY A 328 -0.60 22.30 -10.64
N PHE A 329 -1.44 22.47 -9.63
CA PHE A 329 -1.18 22.06 -8.26
C PHE A 329 -2.17 20.99 -7.84
N VAL A 330 -1.73 20.05 -6.98
CA VAL A 330 -2.58 18.95 -6.51
C VAL A 330 -3.78 19.47 -5.71
N TYR A 331 -3.53 20.39 -4.76
CA TYR A 331 -4.55 20.83 -3.80
C TYR A 331 -4.97 22.28 -4.00
N LEU A 332 -4.06 23.22 -3.67
CA LEU A 332 -4.32 24.65 -3.71
C LEU A 332 -3.38 25.30 -4.71
N PRO A 333 -3.86 26.28 -5.51
CA PRO A 333 -2.99 27.03 -6.39
C PRO A 333 -2.05 27.93 -5.57
N MET A 334 -0.80 28.04 -6.00
CA MET A 334 0.15 29.02 -5.44
C MET A 334 -0.26 30.44 -5.88
N PRO A 335 -0.54 31.36 -4.93
CA PRO A 335 -0.82 32.75 -5.26
C PRO A 335 0.38 33.41 -5.97
N GLY A 336 0.10 34.22 -7.00
CA GLY A 336 1.15 34.97 -7.70
C GLY A 336 2.20 34.10 -8.42
N VAL A 337 1.89 32.83 -8.70
CA VAL A 337 2.85 31.87 -9.27
C VAL A 337 3.46 32.36 -10.59
N ASN A 338 4.79 32.27 -10.65
CA ASN A 338 5.57 32.36 -11.87
C ASN A 338 6.21 31.00 -12.15
N TRP A 339 6.04 30.51 -13.38
CA TRP A 339 6.62 29.25 -13.84
C TRP A 339 7.93 29.51 -14.57
N SER A 340 8.93 28.70 -14.29
CA SER A 340 10.21 28.69 -15.00
C SER A 340 10.66 27.27 -15.28
N VAL A 341 11.41 27.10 -16.37
CA VAL A 341 12.00 25.81 -16.74
C VAL A 341 13.49 26.00 -16.99
N THR A 342 14.29 25.11 -16.43
CA THR A 342 15.75 25.06 -16.61
C THR A 342 16.17 23.63 -16.85
N GLY A 343 17.29 23.39 -17.51
CA GLY A 343 17.73 22.03 -17.82
C GLY A 343 18.31 21.93 -19.21
N ASP A 344 18.66 20.71 -19.60
CA ASP A 344 19.32 20.45 -20.86
C ASP A 344 18.47 19.64 -21.85
N ALA A 345 17.25 19.26 -21.47
CA ALA A 345 16.32 18.61 -22.39
C ALA A 345 15.78 19.62 -23.41
N GLY A 346 15.57 20.88 -23.00
CA GLY A 346 15.22 21.98 -23.91
C GLY A 346 13.72 22.06 -24.20
N GLY A 347 12.89 21.60 -23.27
CA GLY A 347 11.48 21.91 -23.22
C GLY A 347 11.23 23.38 -22.92
N THR A 348 9.99 23.81 -23.18
CA THR A 348 9.58 25.21 -23.07
C THR A 348 8.26 25.35 -22.35
N LEU A 349 7.98 26.57 -21.86
CA LEU A 349 6.71 26.91 -21.22
C LEU A 349 5.84 27.73 -22.16
N VAL A 350 4.58 27.31 -22.30
CA VAL A 350 3.58 28.02 -23.09
C VAL A 350 2.38 28.33 -22.21
N LYS A 351 1.87 29.55 -22.31
CA LYS A 351 0.64 29.98 -21.65
C LYS A 351 -0.48 30.05 -22.67
N GLU A 352 -1.60 29.40 -22.38
CA GLU A 352 -2.81 29.44 -23.22
C GLU A 352 -4.01 29.79 -22.33
N GLY A 353 -4.55 30.99 -22.51
CA GLY A 353 -5.57 31.53 -21.60
C GLY A 353 -5.02 31.65 -20.17
N THR A 354 -5.66 30.97 -19.23
CA THR A 354 -5.26 30.92 -17.81
C THR A 354 -4.30 29.78 -17.49
N ASP A 355 -4.17 28.81 -18.39
CA ASP A 355 -3.40 27.59 -18.16
C ASP A 355 -1.94 27.74 -18.62
N HIS A 356 -1.05 27.05 -17.91
CA HIS A 356 0.35 26.92 -18.27
C HIS A 356 0.62 25.48 -18.70
N PHE A 357 1.48 25.32 -19.69
CA PHE A 357 1.84 24.03 -20.24
C PHE A 357 3.35 23.91 -20.35
N TYR A 358 3.86 22.72 -20.01
CA TYR A 358 5.20 22.30 -20.41
C TYR A 358 5.11 21.63 -21.78
N VAL A 359 5.98 22.05 -22.70
CA VAL A 359 6.10 21.49 -24.04
C VAL A 359 7.45 20.79 -24.14
N PRO A 360 7.49 19.45 -24.29
CA PRO A 360 8.74 18.72 -24.44
C PRO A 360 9.47 19.13 -25.72
N ALA A 361 10.78 18.96 -25.75
CA ALA A 361 11.60 19.28 -26.91
C ALA A 361 11.16 18.48 -28.16
N LEU A 362 11.37 19.07 -29.34
CA LEU A 362 11.06 18.42 -30.61
C LEU A 362 12.05 17.28 -30.92
N LYS A 363 11.61 16.33 -31.76
CA LYS A 363 12.48 15.25 -32.24
C LYS A 363 13.70 15.82 -32.97
N PRO A 364 14.92 15.35 -32.67
CA PRO A 364 16.11 15.81 -33.35
C PRO A 364 16.11 15.28 -34.80
N PRO A 365 16.47 16.10 -35.80
CA PRO A 365 16.58 15.64 -37.18
C PRO A 365 17.81 14.74 -37.36
N GLY A 366 17.74 13.83 -38.34
CA GLY A 366 18.93 13.10 -38.81
C GLY A 366 19.43 11.97 -37.90
N VAL A 367 18.64 11.52 -36.91
CA VAL A 367 18.98 10.32 -36.13
C VAL A 367 18.93 9.08 -37.02
N ALA A 368 20.01 8.33 -37.04
CA ALA A 368 20.13 7.06 -37.75
C ALA A 368 20.03 5.90 -36.76
N PHE A 369 19.32 4.84 -37.15
CA PHE A 369 19.11 3.64 -36.35
C PHE A 369 19.86 2.47 -36.97
N SER A 370 20.46 1.63 -36.13
CA SER A 370 21.15 0.41 -36.58
C SER A 370 20.14 -0.61 -37.10
N VAL A 371 20.30 -1.01 -38.37
CA VAL A 371 19.49 -2.07 -39.00
C VAL A 371 20.40 -2.97 -39.84
N PRO A 372 20.44 -4.30 -39.60
CA PRO A 372 19.82 -5.00 -38.47
C PRO A 372 20.58 -4.75 -37.15
N GLY A 373 19.85 -4.69 -36.04
CA GLY A 373 20.42 -4.62 -34.68
C GLY A 373 20.13 -5.90 -33.89
N GLU A 374 20.74 -6.04 -32.70
CA GLU A 374 20.50 -7.20 -31.80
C GLU A 374 19.18 -7.11 -31.01
N THR A 375 18.64 -5.90 -30.87
CA THR A 375 17.40 -5.61 -30.14
C THR A 375 16.22 -5.53 -31.10
N LEU A 376 15.04 -5.98 -30.66
CA LEU A 376 13.79 -5.90 -31.43
C LEU A 376 13.47 -4.46 -31.87
N ILE A 377 13.74 -3.48 -31.00
CA ILE A 377 13.66 -2.05 -31.34
C ILE A 377 15.03 -1.60 -31.85
N PRO A 378 15.12 -1.04 -33.08
CA PRO A 378 16.38 -0.50 -33.59
C PRO A 378 16.98 0.57 -32.68
N ALA A 379 18.23 0.38 -32.26
CA ALA A 379 18.94 1.35 -31.44
C ALA A 379 19.43 2.53 -32.29
N ALA A 380 19.41 3.74 -31.74
CA ALA A 380 20.02 4.89 -32.38
C ALA A 380 21.54 4.80 -32.33
N THR A 381 22.22 5.17 -33.41
CA THR A 381 23.70 5.18 -33.44
C THR A 381 24.23 6.39 -32.68
N ARG A 382 25.25 6.20 -31.84
CA ARG A 382 25.91 7.30 -31.12
C ARG A 382 26.57 8.31 -32.07
N ALA A 383 26.97 7.86 -33.27
CA ALA A 383 27.51 8.75 -34.30
C ALA A 383 26.47 9.76 -34.82
N SER A 384 25.22 9.32 -35.03
CA SER A 384 24.13 10.22 -35.45
C SER A 384 23.53 11.02 -34.30
N PHE A 385 23.63 10.51 -33.07
CA PHE A 385 23.15 11.19 -31.87
C PHE A 385 24.20 11.08 -30.74
N PRO A 386 25.17 12.00 -30.64
CA PRO A 386 26.31 11.85 -29.71
C PRO A 386 25.99 12.24 -28.26
N ARG A 387 24.76 12.67 -27.96
CA ARG A 387 24.34 13.09 -26.62
C ARG A 387 23.61 11.94 -25.91
N VAL A 388 23.53 12.03 -24.58
CA VAL A 388 22.75 11.10 -23.75
C VAL A 388 21.29 11.05 -24.26
N PRO A 389 20.69 9.86 -24.42
CA PRO A 389 19.40 9.69 -25.11
C PRO A 389 18.20 10.19 -24.30
N ALA A 390 18.35 10.41 -23.00
CA ALA A 390 17.36 10.99 -22.11
C ALA A 390 17.98 12.15 -21.32
N ARG A 391 17.24 13.25 -21.20
CA ARG A 391 17.70 14.50 -20.54
C ARG A 391 16.59 15.09 -19.70
N THR A 392 16.94 15.97 -18.77
CA THR A 392 16.03 16.46 -17.73
C THR A 392 15.85 17.97 -17.81
N ASP A 393 14.60 18.39 -17.67
CA ASP A 393 14.24 19.76 -17.33
C ASP A 393 13.63 19.80 -15.93
N VAL A 394 14.00 20.81 -15.15
CA VAL A 394 13.44 21.15 -13.85
C VAL A 394 12.48 22.32 -14.03
N LEU A 395 11.21 22.03 -13.78
CA LEU A 395 10.13 22.99 -13.72
C LEU A 395 10.04 23.53 -12.31
N THR A 396 10.02 24.86 -12.15
CA THR A 396 9.87 25.53 -10.85
C THR A 396 8.71 26.49 -10.87
N ALA A 397 7.83 26.37 -9.88
CA ALA A 397 6.79 27.33 -9.54
C ALA A 397 7.27 28.18 -8.37
N ALA A 398 7.25 29.51 -8.49
CA ALA A 398 7.63 30.41 -7.41
C ALA A 398 6.64 31.57 -7.26
N GLY A 399 6.26 31.89 -6.02
CA GLY A 399 5.27 32.92 -5.67
C GLY A 399 5.25 33.20 -4.17
N ASP A 400 5.09 34.46 -3.77
CA ASP A 400 5.00 34.91 -2.37
C ASP A 400 6.09 34.36 -1.42
N GLY A 401 7.33 34.25 -1.92
CA GLY A 401 8.48 33.76 -1.16
C GLY A 401 8.55 32.23 -1.01
N MET A 402 7.61 31.51 -1.61
CA MET A 402 7.58 30.05 -1.68
C MET A 402 8.00 29.57 -3.06
N SER A 403 8.54 28.35 -3.13
CA SER A 403 8.83 27.67 -4.39
C SER A 403 8.64 26.17 -4.28
N ASP A 404 8.21 25.54 -5.36
CA ASP A 404 8.22 24.09 -5.53
C ASP A 404 8.79 23.73 -6.90
N SER A 405 9.35 22.53 -7.02
CA SER A 405 10.00 22.09 -8.26
C SER A 405 9.72 20.62 -8.57
N VAL A 406 9.46 20.33 -9.84
CA VAL A 406 9.34 18.95 -10.36
C VAL A 406 10.25 18.77 -11.56
N SER A 407 10.65 17.52 -11.80
CA SER A 407 11.54 17.19 -12.92
C SER A 407 10.81 16.41 -13.99
N PHE A 408 11.00 16.82 -15.25
CA PHE A 408 10.51 16.13 -16.43
C PHE A 408 11.67 15.60 -17.25
N VAL A 409 11.56 14.36 -17.69
CA VAL A 409 12.59 13.70 -18.49
C VAL A 409 12.09 13.54 -19.91
N THR A 410 12.90 13.91 -20.90
CA THR A 410 12.59 13.71 -22.32
C THR A 410 13.56 12.72 -22.93
N THR A 411 13.05 11.64 -23.55
CA THR A 411 13.83 10.73 -24.38
C THR A 411 13.80 11.20 -25.84
N PHE A 412 14.97 11.35 -26.46
CA PHE A 412 15.13 11.87 -27.83
C PHE A 412 15.11 10.78 -28.88
N VAL A 413 15.36 9.54 -28.44
CA VAL A 413 15.24 8.31 -29.21
C VAL A 413 14.43 7.31 -28.37
N TYR A 414 13.90 6.27 -29.01
CA TYR A 414 13.11 5.28 -28.29
C TYR A 414 14.01 4.36 -27.44
N PRO A 415 13.64 4.06 -26.18
CA PRO A 415 14.29 3.02 -25.41
C PRO A 415 14.25 1.69 -26.16
N THR A 416 15.32 0.90 -26.06
CA THR A 416 15.38 -0.46 -26.62
C THR A 416 15.29 -1.53 -25.55
N HIS A 417 15.43 -1.13 -24.29
CA HIS A 417 15.37 -1.97 -23.10
C HIS A 417 14.21 -1.53 -22.21
N PHE A 418 13.89 -2.34 -21.22
CA PHE A 418 12.93 -2.06 -20.15
C PHE A 418 13.50 -2.49 -18.80
N ILE A 419 13.02 -1.87 -17.72
CA ILE A 419 13.46 -2.18 -16.36
C ILE A 419 12.41 -3.05 -15.68
N ARG A 420 12.85 -4.15 -15.08
CA ARG A 420 12.05 -5.03 -14.22
C ARG A 420 12.36 -4.81 -12.75
N PHE A 421 11.31 -4.70 -11.97
CA PHE A 421 11.35 -4.59 -10.53
C PHE A 421 11.28 -5.99 -9.92
N THR A 422 12.18 -6.26 -8.99
CA THR A 422 12.18 -7.42 -8.10
C THR A 422 12.45 -6.95 -6.67
N LEU A 423 12.41 -7.88 -5.72
CA LEU A 423 12.81 -7.61 -4.33
C LEU A 423 14.18 -8.20 -4.05
N ALA A 424 15.04 -7.39 -3.45
CA ALA A 424 16.24 -7.84 -2.74
C ALA A 424 16.01 -7.59 -1.24
N GLY A 425 15.47 -8.59 -0.54
CA GLY A 425 14.96 -8.39 0.83
C GLY A 425 13.75 -7.44 0.83
N ASN A 426 13.86 -6.31 1.53
CA ASN A 426 12.82 -5.27 1.58
C ASN A 426 13.09 -4.11 0.60
N ALA A 427 14.20 -4.15 -0.14
CA ALA A 427 14.57 -3.12 -1.10
C ALA A 427 14.08 -3.46 -2.52
N LEU A 428 13.79 -2.41 -3.29
CA LEU A 428 13.47 -2.54 -4.71
C LEU A 428 14.75 -2.79 -5.50
N GLN A 429 14.81 -3.89 -6.22
CA GLN A 429 15.89 -4.21 -7.15
C GLN A 429 15.42 -4.01 -8.59
N LEU A 430 16.26 -3.34 -9.37
CA LEU A 430 16.05 -2.98 -10.75
C LEU A 430 16.91 -3.89 -11.64
N ASN A 431 16.32 -4.49 -12.66
CA ASN A 431 17.01 -5.36 -13.60
C ASN A 431 16.76 -4.86 -15.01
N CYS A 432 17.79 -4.71 -15.83
CA CYS A 432 17.67 -4.26 -17.21
C CYS A 432 17.44 -5.45 -18.15
N TRP A 433 16.44 -5.37 -19.03
CA TRP A 433 16.05 -6.42 -19.95
C TRP A 433 15.77 -5.85 -21.34
N TYR A 434 15.84 -6.68 -22.37
CA TYR A 434 15.42 -6.34 -23.72
C TYR A 434 14.78 -7.55 -24.41
N PHE A 435 14.12 -7.29 -25.53
CA PHE A 435 13.72 -8.33 -26.47
C PHE A 435 14.78 -8.48 -27.55
N ASN A 436 15.29 -9.69 -27.75
CA ASN A 436 16.13 -10.01 -28.90
C ASN A 436 15.27 -10.06 -30.19
N LEU A 437 15.90 -10.29 -31.34
CA LEU A 437 15.20 -10.37 -32.63
C LEU A 437 14.20 -11.52 -32.72
N ASP A 438 14.36 -12.57 -31.89
CA ASP A 438 13.47 -13.73 -31.80
C ASP A 438 12.29 -13.48 -30.84
N MET A 439 12.14 -12.24 -30.34
CA MET A 439 11.13 -11.83 -29.35
C MET A 439 11.28 -12.52 -27.99
N GLU A 440 12.48 -13.00 -27.66
CA GLU A 440 12.78 -13.55 -26.34
C GLU A 440 13.30 -12.46 -25.40
N GLU A 441 12.85 -12.51 -24.16
CA GLU A 441 13.33 -11.61 -23.11
C GLU A 441 14.72 -12.04 -22.64
N THR A 442 15.68 -11.14 -22.77
CA THR A 442 17.06 -11.36 -22.36
C THR A 442 17.43 -10.36 -21.27
N ALA A 443 17.93 -10.86 -20.14
CA ALA A 443 18.48 -10.04 -19.08
C ALA A 443 19.86 -9.51 -19.48
N VAL A 444 20.14 -8.23 -19.19
CA VAL A 444 21.50 -7.69 -19.27
C VAL A 444 22.22 -8.02 -17.96
N PRO A 445 23.43 -8.60 -18.00
CA PRO A 445 24.23 -8.83 -16.79
C PRO A 445 24.43 -7.53 -16.00
N ALA A 446 24.41 -7.60 -14.66
CA ALA A 446 24.46 -6.40 -13.83
C ALA A 446 25.77 -5.60 -14.02
N GLU A 447 26.87 -6.29 -14.30
CA GLU A 447 28.18 -5.71 -14.63
C GLU A 447 28.19 -4.91 -15.94
N ASP A 448 27.22 -5.16 -16.81
CA ASP A 448 27.05 -4.54 -18.13
C ASP A 448 25.96 -3.45 -18.13
N VAL A 449 25.45 -3.07 -16.95
CA VAL A 449 24.44 -2.02 -16.78
C VAL A 449 25.04 -0.83 -16.04
N GLU A 450 25.07 0.31 -16.71
CA GLU A 450 25.35 1.60 -16.08
C GLU A 450 24.04 2.30 -15.69
N TRP A 451 23.90 2.62 -14.40
CA TRP A 451 22.72 3.29 -13.86
C TRP A 451 22.94 4.80 -13.77
N HIS A 452 22.01 5.57 -14.33
CA HIS A 452 22.01 7.03 -14.23
C HIS A 452 20.74 7.51 -13.52
N ILE A 453 20.92 8.44 -12.59
CA ILE A 453 19.81 9.20 -12.00
C ILE A 453 19.58 10.41 -12.90
N LEU A 454 18.45 10.44 -13.59
CA LEU A 454 18.08 11.55 -14.47
C LEU A 454 17.38 12.66 -13.67
N ALA A 455 16.61 12.30 -12.64
CA ALA A 455 15.90 13.22 -11.78
C ALA A 455 15.66 12.62 -10.39
N GLY A 456 15.53 13.48 -9.38
CA GLY A 456 15.44 13.07 -7.97
C GLY A 456 16.81 12.82 -7.35
N ASN A 457 16.82 12.44 -6.07
CA ASN A 457 18.05 12.30 -5.28
C ASN A 457 18.29 10.89 -4.72
N GLY A 458 17.53 9.88 -5.17
CA GLY A 458 17.83 8.47 -4.87
C GLY A 458 19.10 7.97 -5.55
N VAL A 459 19.56 6.78 -5.18
CA VAL A 459 20.74 6.11 -5.76
C VAL A 459 20.42 4.67 -6.14
N VAL A 460 21.13 4.16 -7.16
CA VAL A 460 21.07 2.75 -7.57
C VAL A 460 22.47 2.15 -7.46
N SER A 461 22.59 1.03 -6.76
CA SER A 461 23.86 0.28 -6.67
C SER A 461 24.20 -0.42 -7.99
N ALA A 462 25.44 -0.89 -8.16
CA ALA A 462 25.84 -1.66 -9.33
C ALA A 462 24.99 -2.93 -9.55
N GLN A 463 24.43 -3.49 -8.48
CA GLN A 463 23.56 -4.67 -8.50
C GLN A 463 22.09 -4.32 -8.75
N GLY A 464 21.79 -3.05 -9.04
CA GLY A 464 20.44 -2.56 -9.33
C GLY A 464 19.58 -2.30 -8.10
N VAL A 465 20.09 -2.38 -6.87
CA VAL A 465 19.30 -2.07 -5.67
C VAL A 465 19.13 -0.55 -5.53
N PHE A 466 17.88 -0.08 -5.51
CA PHE A 466 17.54 1.33 -5.32
C PHE A 466 17.46 1.69 -3.84
N THR A 467 17.92 2.89 -3.49
CA THR A 467 17.83 3.44 -2.13
C THR A 467 17.48 4.94 -2.21
N PRO A 468 16.36 5.39 -1.62
CA PRO A 468 16.06 6.81 -1.50
C PRO A 468 17.14 7.57 -0.69
N ALA A 469 17.26 8.88 -0.90
CA ALA A 469 18.13 9.70 -0.04
C ALA A 469 17.66 9.63 1.43
N SER A 470 18.62 9.58 2.36
CA SER A 470 18.32 9.53 3.80
C SER A 470 17.81 10.85 4.38
N THR A 471 18.01 11.97 3.68
CA THR A 471 17.65 13.31 4.14
C THR A 471 16.95 14.04 3.01
N ALA A 472 15.72 14.50 3.26
CA ALA A 472 14.85 15.14 2.28
C ALA A 472 14.77 14.35 0.94
N PRO A 473 14.34 13.08 0.96
CA PRO A 473 14.18 12.30 -0.26
C PRO A 473 13.19 12.98 -1.22
N SER A 474 13.49 12.96 -2.51
CA SER A 474 12.53 13.31 -3.55
C SER A 474 11.36 12.33 -3.54
N ASP A 475 10.14 12.80 -3.83
CA ASP A 475 8.94 11.95 -3.88
C ASP A 475 9.09 10.79 -4.89
N VAL A 476 9.77 11.07 -6.00
CA VAL A 476 10.10 10.08 -7.04
C VAL A 476 11.54 10.28 -7.55
N THR A 477 12.12 9.23 -8.11
CA THR A 477 13.41 9.28 -8.81
C THR A 477 13.25 8.72 -10.22
N VAL A 478 13.73 9.42 -11.25
CA VAL A 478 13.73 8.90 -12.62
C VAL A 478 15.10 8.31 -12.93
N VAL A 479 15.12 7.05 -13.33
CA VAL A 479 16.36 6.30 -13.57
C VAL A 479 16.46 5.89 -15.04
N MET A 480 17.69 5.83 -15.53
CA MET A 480 18.04 5.25 -16.82
C MET A 480 19.03 4.10 -16.61
N ALA A 481 18.73 2.96 -17.22
CA ALA A 481 19.67 1.85 -17.35
C ALA A 481 20.30 1.91 -18.74
N LEU A 482 21.62 1.93 -18.83
CA LEU A 482 22.38 1.89 -20.08
C LEU A 482 23.08 0.53 -20.21
N ASP A 483 22.82 -0.20 -21.29
CA ASP A 483 23.55 -1.42 -21.65
C ASP A 483 24.89 -1.03 -22.28
N THR A 484 25.98 -1.37 -21.61
CA THR A 484 27.34 -0.97 -22.00
C THR A 484 28.03 -1.96 -22.94
N ARG A 485 27.40 -3.10 -23.28
CA ARG A 485 27.99 -4.12 -24.18
C ARG A 485 28.22 -3.61 -25.59
N ASN A 486 27.49 -2.58 -26.01
CA ASN A 486 27.65 -1.93 -27.31
C ASN A 486 27.98 -0.44 -27.16
N VAL A 487 29.16 -0.06 -27.64
CA VAL A 487 29.68 1.32 -27.56
C VAL A 487 29.30 2.20 -28.75
N VAL A 488 28.71 1.65 -29.80
CA VAL A 488 28.32 2.39 -31.02
C VAL A 488 26.83 2.76 -31.05
N GLU A 489 26.03 2.13 -30.19
CA GLU A 489 24.58 2.30 -30.11
C GLU A 489 24.14 2.88 -28.75
N TRP A 490 22.96 3.51 -28.75
CA TRP A 490 22.23 3.81 -27.53
C TRP A 490 21.26 2.67 -27.22
N ARG A 491 21.60 1.88 -26.20
CA ARG A 491 20.80 0.78 -25.69
C ARG A 491 20.44 1.05 -24.25
N PHE A 492 19.19 1.43 -24.00
CA PHE A 492 18.81 1.93 -22.69
C PHE A 492 17.32 1.74 -22.38
N ALA A 493 17.00 1.87 -21.10
CA ALA A 493 15.65 1.87 -20.54
C ALA A 493 15.48 3.08 -19.61
N VAL A 494 14.25 3.58 -19.45
CA VAL A 494 13.94 4.69 -18.53
C VAL A 494 12.64 4.38 -17.79
N THR A 495 12.60 4.62 -16.48
CA THR A 495 11.35 4.52 -15.70
C THR A 495 11.39 5.42 -14.45
N ILE A 496 10.22 5.72 -13.91
CA ILE A 496 10.04 6.41 -12.64
C ILE A 496 10.03 5.38 -11.49
N ILE A 497 10.87 5.60 -10.48
CA ILE A 497 10.88 4.88 -9.21
C ILE A 497 10.06 5.68 -8.19
N PRO A 498 8.91 5.15 -7.72
CA PRO A 498 8.00 5.91 -6.87
C PRO A 498 8.35 5.80 -5.37
N LEU A 499 9.60 5.52 -5.01
CA LEU A 499 10.04 5.42 -3.62
C LEU A 499 10.69 6.76 -3.19
N PRO A 500 10.41 7.27 -1.98
CA PRO A 500 9.69 6.63 -0.89
C PRO A 500 8.17 6.91 -0.86
N LEU A 501 7.63 7.62 -1.85
CA LEU A 501 6.20 7.97 -1.90
C LEU A 501 5.29 6.72 -1.81
N LEU A 502 5.70 5.62 -2.44
CA LEU A 502 5.09 4.30 -2.38
C LEU A 502 6.07 3.28 -1.77
N SER A 503 5.52 2.21 -1.21
CA SER A 503 6.33 1.07 -0.76
C SER A 503 6.91 0.29 -1.94
N ALA A 504 8.00 -0.46 -1.73
CA ALA A 504 8.52 -1.38 -2.74
C ALA A 504 7.47 -2.41 -3.19
N TYR A 505 6.57 -2.82 -2.28
CA TYR A 505 5.44 -3.70 -2.58
C TYR A 505 4.46 -3.07 -3.58
N ASP A 506 4.05 -1.84 -3.33
CA ASP A 506 3.16 -1.10 -4.24
C ASP A 506 3.82 -0.91 -5.61
N ALA A 507 5.09 -0.51 -5.64
CA ALA A 507 5.83 -0.31 -6.89
C ALA A 507 5.87 -1.60 -7.74
N LEU A 508 6.06 -2.77 -7.13
CA LEU A 508 6.02 -4.06 -7.82
C LEU A 508 4.65 -4.40 -8.37
N ARG A 509 3.61 -4.25 -7.54
CA ARG A 509 2.22 -4.49 -7.94
C ARG A 509 1.83 -3.60 -9.12
N LEU A 510 2.31 -2.36 -9.12
CA LEU A 510 2.04 -1.38 -10.17
C LEU A 510 2.70 -1.75 -11.51
N GLN A 511 3.87 -2.37 -11.51
CA GLN A 511 4.51 -2.83 -12.74
C GLN A 511 3.89 -4.15 -13.29
N GLN A 512 3.20 -4.89 -12.43
CA GLN A 512 2.60 -6.20 -12.74
C GLN A 512 1.10 -6.15 -13.04
N ALA A 513 0.44 -5.03 -12.70
CA ALA A 513 -0.97 -4.76 -13.02
C ALA A 513 -1.19 -4.66 -14.54
#